data_AF-A0AB35U7B0-F1
#
_entry.id   AF-A0AB35U7B0-F1
#
_cell.length_a   1.000
_cell.length_b   1.000
_cell.length_c   1.000
_cell.angle_alpha   90.00
_cell.angle_beta   90.00
_cell.angle_gamma   90.00
#
_symmetry.space_group_name_H-M   'P 1'
#
loop_
_entity.id
_entity.type
_entity.pdbx_description
1 polymer ?
#
loop_
_entity_poly.entity_id
_entity_poly.type
_entity_poly.pdbx_seq_one_letter_code
_entity_poly.pdbx_strand_id
1 'polypeptide(L)' 'MSMPSPRTTDCSVGRHLPRSRHRDVAGASIQRAACRGCGATITKSALSRRWIISGMLG' A
#
# COMPACT_ATOMS: atom_id res chain seq x y z
N MET A 1 -7.08 22.75 15.50
CA MET A 1 -7.77 21.47 15.22
C MET A 1 -7.24 20.95 13.89
N SER A 2 -6.35 19.97 13.90
CA SER A 2 -5.73 19.44 12.67
C SER A 2 -6.76 18.58 11.94
N MET A 3 -7.26 19.05 10.79
CA MET A 3 -8.11 18.25 9.91
C MET A 3 -7.40 16.93 9.57
N PRO A 4 -8.03 15.76 9.77
CA PRO A 4 -7.46 14.52 9.28
C PRO A 4 -7.36 14.64 7.76
N SER A 5 -6.12 14.55 7.26
CA SER A 5 -5.86 14.61 5.83
C SER A 5 -6.79 13.60 5.13
N PRO A 6 -7.55 13.99 4.10
CA PRO A 6 -8.59 13.14 3.47
C PRO A 6 -8.06 11.82 2.88
N ARG A 7 -6.74 11.59 2.91
CA ARG A 7 -6.05 10.38 2.43
C ARG A 7 -6.01 9.24 3.45
N THR A 8 -6.35 9.48 4.72
CA THR A 8 -6.44 8.41 5.74
C THR A 8 -7.73 7.60 5.61
N THR A 9 -8.80 8.18 5.06
CA THR A 9 -10.09 7.53 4.84
C THR A 9 -10.02 6.34 3.88
N ASP A 10 -9.14 6.39 2.88
CA ASP A 10 -8.89 5.25 1.98
C ASP A 10 -8.19 4.08 2.71
N CYS A 11 -7.38 4.40 3.73
CA CYS A 11 -6.66 3.39 4.50
C CYS A 11 -7.61 2.65 5.47
N SER A 12 -8.60 3.34 6.04
CA SER A 12 -9.59 2.72 6.93
C SER A 12 -10.54 1.74 6.21
N VAL A 13 -10.74 1.89 4.90
CA VAL A 13 -11.45 0.89 4.06
C VAL A 13 -10.54 -0.21 3.51
N GLY A 14 -9.29 -0.31 3.99
CA GLY A 14 -8.31 -1.32 3.58
C GLY A 14 -7.79 -1.15 2.14
N ARG A 15 -7.93 0.04 1.54
CA ARG A 15 -7.39 0.36 0.22
C ARG A 15 -6.10 1.14 0.35
N HIS A 16 -4.99 0.41 0.39
CA HIS A 16 -3.67 1.02 0.41
C HIS A 16 -3.12 1.19 -1.00
N LEU A 17 -2.50 2.36 -1.23
CA LEU A 17 -1.83 2.66 -2.50
C LEU A 17 -0.40 3.14 -2.23
N PRO A 18 0.56 2.80 -3.10
CA PRO A 18 1.95 3.20 -2.93
C PRO A 18 2.11 4.71 -3.07
N ARG A 19 3.05 5.29 -2.33
CA ARG A 19 3.38 6.72 -2.39
C ARG A 19 4.01 7.13 -3.72
N SER A 20 4.77 6.24 -4.35
CA SER A 20 5.41 6.45 -5.65
C SER A 20 4.71 5.63 -6.74
N ARG A 21 4.90 6.04 -8.00
CA ARG A 21 4.51 5.20 -9.16
C ARG A 21 5.42 3.97 -9.19
N HIS A 22 4.92 2.84 -8.74
CA HIS A 22 5.59 1.56 -8.91
C HIS A 22 5.27 0.99 -10.28
N ARG A 23 6.31 0.66 -11.05
CA ARG A 23 6.20 -0.22 -12.22
C ARG A 23 6.31 -1.66 -11.77
N ASP A 24 5.57 -2.55 -12.41
CA ASP A 24 5.75 -3.98 -12.23
C ASP A 24 7.16 -4.36 -12.71
N VAL A 25 7.97 -4.91 -11.81
CA VAL A 25 9.33 -5.35 -12.12
C VAL A 25 9.24 -6.79 -12.55
N ALA A 26 9.61 -7.08 -13.80
CA ALA A 26 9.65 -8.44 -14.33
C ALA A 26 10.56 -9.31 -13.44
N GLY A 27 10.05 -10.44 -12.95
CA GLY A 27 10.77 -11.35 -12.05
C GLY A 27 10.62 -11.05 -10.56
N ALA A 28 10.07 -9.91 -10.16
CA ALA A 28 9.78 -9.63 -8.74
C ALA A 28 8.42 -10.21 -8.36
N SER A 29 8.42 -11.33 -7.62
CA SER A 29 7.20 -11.97 -7.12
C SER A 29 6.44 -11.11 -6.10
N ILE A 30 7.16 -10.26 -5.37
CA ILE A 30 6.64 -9.36 -4.34
C ILE A 30 7.28 -7.97 -4.50
N GLN A 31 6.45 -6.94 -4.54
CA GLN A 31 6.86 -5.54 -4.49
C GLN A 31 6.48 -4.94 -3.13
N ARG A 32 7.34 -4.07 -2.58
CA ARG A 32 7.10 -3.36 -1.32
C ARG A 32 7.11 -1.85 -1.54
N ALA A 33 6.25 -1.14 -0.82
CA ALA A 33 6.15 0.31 -0.85
C ALA A 33 5.63 0.87 0.48
N ALA A 34 5.75 2.18 0.68
CA ALA A 34 5.04 2.88 1.75
C ALA A 34 3.68 3.39 1.24
N CYS A 35 2.64 3.25 2.04
CA CYS A 35 1.31 3.76 1.72
C CYS A 35 1.32 5.29 1.67
N ARG A 36 0.70 5.87 0.63
CA ARG A 36 0.60 7.32 0.47
C ARG A 36 -0.31 8.01 1.50
N GLY A 37 -1.22 7.25 2.12
CA GLY A 37 -2.23 7.76 3.06
C GLY A 37 -1.78 7.66 4.52
N CYS A 38 -1.46 6.44 4.97
CA CYS A 38 -1.10 6.17 6.37
C CYS A 38 0.39 5.92 6.61
N GLY A 39 1.23 5.85 5.57
CA GLY A 39 2.66 5.55 5.70
C GLY A 39 3.00 4.08 5.98
N ALA A 40 2.00 3.22 6.22
CA ALA A 40 2.23 1.79 6.48
C ALA A 40 2.97 1.10 5.33
N THR A 41 3.81 0.12 5.66
CA THR A 41 4.44 -0.73 4.65
C THR A 41 3.39 -1.60 3.99
N ILE A 42 3.37 -1.60 2.66
CA ILE A 42 2.43 -2.35 1.85
C ILE A 42 3.17 -3.23 0.85
N THR A 43 2.61 -4.39 0.56
CA THR A 43 3.12 -5.39 -0.38
C THR A 43 2.13 -5.59 -1.52
N LYS A 44 2.64 -5.78 -2.72
CA LYS A 44 1.88 -6.24 -3.89
C LYS A 44 2.51 -7.54 -4.37
N SER A 45 1.72 -8.61 -4.42
CA SER A 45 2.17 -9.85 -5.06
C SER A 45 1.87 -9.83 -6.55
N ALA A 46 2.69 -10.54 -7.32
CA ALA A 46 2.47 -10.73 -8.75
C ALA A 46 1.12 -11.41 -9.06
N LEU A 47 0.61 -12.23 -8.13
CA LEU A 47 -0.65 -12.98 -8.28
C LEU A 47 -1.89 -12.10 -8.11
N SER A 48 -1.98 -11.32 -7.03
CA SER A 48 -3.18 -10.53 -6.73
C SER A 48 -3.19 -9.17 -7.41
N ARG A 49 -2.00 -8.66 -7.77
CA ARG A 49 -1.75 -7.28 -8.22
C ARG A 49 -2.34 -6.22 -7.29
N ARG A 50 -2.74 -6.59 -6.07
CA ARG A 50 -3.35 -5.72 -5.07
C ARG A 50 -2.31 -5.37 -4.01
N TRP A 51 -2.29 -4.11 -3.60
CA TRP A 51 -1.51 -3.64 -2.47
C TRP A 51 -2.23 -3.95 -1.16
N ILE A 52 -1.55 -4.66 -0.25
CA ILE A 52 -2.03 -5.04 1.09
C ILE A 52 -1.01 -4.61 2.14
N ILE A 53 -1.40 -4.47 3.41
CA ILE A 53 -0.45 -4.12 4.48
C ILE A 53 0.53 -5.28 4.71
N SER A 54 1.81 -4.98 4.68
CA SER A 54 2.90 -5.90 4.97
C SER A 54 3.04 -6.00 6.49
N GLY A 55 2.27 -6.89 7.11
CA GLY A 55 2.24 -7.04 8.57
C GLY A 55 1.00 -7.73 9.14
N MET A 56 -0.01 -8.04 8.30
CA MET A 56 -1.16 -8.89 8.69
C MET A 56 -1.01 -10.34 8.22
N LEU A 57 0.22 -10.81 8.03
CA LEU A 57 0.54 -12.23 7.86
C LEU A 57 1.33 -12.63 9.10
N GLY A 58 0.60 -12.82 10.20
CA GLY A 58 1.04 -13.53 11.39
C GLY A 58 0.44 -14.92 11.36
#